data_AF-A0A228IBI0-F1
#
_entry.id   AF-A0A228IBI0-F1
#
_cell.length_a   1.000
_cell.length_b   1.000
_cell.length_c   1.000
_cell.angle_alpha   90.00
_cell.angle_beta   90.00
_cell.angle_gamma   90.00
#
_symmetry.space_group_name_H-M   'P 1'
#
loop_
_entity.id
_entity.type
_entity.pdbx_description
1 polymer ?
#
loop_
_entity_poly.entity_id
_entity_poly.type
_entity_poly.pdbx_seq_one_letter_code
_entity_poly.pdbx_strand_id
1 'polypeptide(L)' 'MHYGCPLVIEGQYFDCRWLVEGRTLELGHEHDVPVKFLSFALVAPLLAIGKEFQMWEGGVFADGVITDICRTPDSHH' A
#
# COMPACT_ATOMS: atom_id res chain seq x y z
N MET A 1 -9.59 -9.17 -7.96
CA MET A 1 -10.25 -7.96 -7.44
C MET A 1 -9.18 -7.08 -6.81
N HIS A 2 -9.29 -5.76 -6.93
CA HIS A 2 -8.38 -4.81 -6.29
C HIS A 2 -9.20 -3.84 -5.46
N TYR A 3 -8.73 -3.52 -4.26
CA TYR A 3 -9.31 -2.46 -3.44
C TYR A 3 -8.51 -1.18 -3.67
N GLY A 4 -9.20 -0.10 -4.02
CA GLY A 4 -8.59 1.19 -4.35
C GLY A 4 -8.68 2.13 -3.15
N CYS A 5 -7.86 1.89 -2.14
CA CYS A 5 -7.80 2.75 -0.96
C CYS A 5 -6.43 3.41 -0.87
N PRO A 6 -6.38 4.74 -0.70
CA PRO A 6 -5.12 5.46 -0.61
C PRO A 6 -4.34 5.11 0.66
N LEU A 7 -3.03 5.01 0.48
CA LEU A 7 -2.06 4.91 1.56
C LEU A 7 -1.63 6.29 2.00
N VAL A 8 -1.55 6.49 3.31
CA VAL A 8 -1.01 7.69 3.93
C VAL A 8 0.38 7.37 4.46
N ILE A 9 1.40 8.04 3.93
CA ILE A 9 2.79 7.91 4.35
C ILE A 9 3.30 9.32 4.62
N GLU A 10 3.78 9.58 5.84
CA GLU A 10 4.23 10.91 6.28
C GLU A 10 3.18 12.02 6.04
N GLY A 11 1.89 11.69 6.21
CA GLY A 11 0.77 12.61 6.00
C GLY A 11 0.44 12.90 4.53
N GLN A 12 1.13 12.26 3.58
CA GLN A 12 0.85 12.35 2.15
C GLN A 12 0.01 11.17 1.67
N TYR A 13 -0.94 11.44 0.79
CA TYR A 13 -1.88 10.44 0.26
C TYR A 13 -1.38 9.92 -1.08
N PHE A 14 -1.31 8.61 -1.23
CA PHE A 14 -0.86 7.93 -2.43
C PHE A 14 -1.91 6.96 -2.94
N ASP A 15 -2.33 7.17 -4.19
CA ASP A 15 -3.20 6.23 -4.89
C ASP A 15 -2.48 4.89 -5.09
N CYS A 16 -3.10 3.83 -4.61
CA CYS A 16 -2.59 2.47 -4.73
C CYS A 16 -3.71 1.45 -4.91
N ARG A 17 -3.31 0.23 -5.31
CA ARG A 17 -4.18 -0.92 -5.47
C ARG A 17 -3.72 -2.02 -4.54
N TRP A 18 -4.61 -2.45 -3.67
CA TRP A 18 -4.40 -3.58 -2.79
C TRP A 18 -4.71 -4.87 -3.55
N LEU A 19 -3.69 -5.71 -3.71
CA LEU A 19 -3.77 -6.96 -4.45
C LEU A 19 -4.25 -8.07 -3.51
N VAL A 20 -5.55 -8.11 -3.28
CA VAL A 20 -6.17 -9.04 -2.33
C VAL A 20 -6.40 -10.45 -2.89
N GLU A 21 -6.06 -10.73 -4.16
CA GLU A 21 -6.11 -12.07 -4.79
C GLU A 21 -7.40 -12.90 -4.57
N GLY A 22 -8.53 -12.25 -4.27
CA GLY A 22 -9.80 -12.94 -3.99
C GLY A 22 -9.96 -13.40 -2.53
N ARG A 23 -9.05 -13.01 -1.64
CA ARG A 23 -9.15 -13.21 -0.19
C ARG A 23 -9.92 -12.07 0.47
N THR A 24 -10.63 -12.39 1.53
CA THR A 24 -11.25 -11.39 2.42
C THR A 24 -10.24 -10.98 3.47
N LEU A 25 -10.04 -9.67 3.64
CA LEU A 25 -9.26 -9.14 4.76
C LEU A 25 -10.23 -8.89 5.92
N GLU A 26 -10.07 -9.64 6.99
CA GLU A 26 -10.89 -9.51 8.20
C GLU A 26 -10.36 -8.41 9.10
N LEU A 27 -11.26 -7.59 9.65
CA LEU A 27 -10.91 -6.54 10.60
C LEU A 27 -10.41 -7.14 11.92
N GLY A 28 -9.42 -6.49 12.54
CA GLY A 28 -8.81 -6.93 13.79
C GLY A 28 -7.74 -8.02 13.64
N HIS A 29 -7.40 -8.39 12.40
CA HIS A 29 -6.34 -9.32 12.08
C HIS A 29 -5.23 -8.62 11.29
N GLU A 30 -3.99 -9.05 11.51
CA GLU A 30 -2.84 -8.64 10.71
C GLU A 30 -2.80 -9.43 9.40
N HIS A 31 -2.50 -8.73 8.30
CA HIS A 31 -2.55 -9.28 6.95
C HIS A 31 -1.37 -8.77 6.12
N ASP A 32 -0.54 -9.68 5.62
CA ASP A 32 0.42 -9.34 4.58
C ASP A 32 -0.30 -9.20 3.24
N VAL A 33 -0.33 -7.99 2.69
CA VAL A 33 -1.02 -7.70 1.43
C VAL A 33 -0.08 -6.96 0.48
N PRO A 34 0.13 -7.48 -0.75
CA PRO A 34 0.90 -6.75 -1.74
C PRO A 34 0.13 -5.51 -2.20
N VAL A 35 0.82 -4.38 -2.22
CA VAL A 35 0.25 -3.09 -2.68
C VAL A 35 1.00 -2.58 -3.89
N LYS A 36 0.24 -2.20 -4.91
CA LYS A 36 0.77 -1.58 -6.12
C LYS A 36 0.39 -0.11 -6.18
N PHE A 37 1.37 0.78 -6.03
CA PHE A 37 1.17 2.21 -6.23
C PHE A 37 0.90 2.54 -7.70
N LEU A 38 -0.02 3.46 -7.96
CA LEU A 38 -0.28 3.95 -9.32
C LEU A 38 0.90 4.79 -9.83
N SER A 39 1.51 5.58 -8.94
CA SER A 39 2.65 6.46 -9.24
C SER A 39 3.84 6.12 -8.34
N PHE A 40 4.51 4.99 -8.61
CA PHE A 40 5.60 4.51 -7.75
C PHE A 40 6.73 5.53 -7.59
N ALA A 41 7.09 6.27 -8.64
CA ALA A 41 8.17 7.26 -8.60
C ALA A 41 7.97 8.36 -7.54
N LEU A 42 6.72 8.72 -7.23
CA LEU A 42 6.40 9.75 -6.25
C LEU A 42 6.56 9.25 -4.81
N VAL A 43 6.22 7.98 -4.57
CA VAL A 43 6.28 7.37 -3.24
C VAL A 43 7.62 6.70 -2.95
N ALA A 44 8.34 6.25 -3.98
CA ALA A 44 9.62 5.56 -3.89
C ALA A 44 10.66 6.20 -2.94
N PRO A 45 10.88 7.54 -2.91
CA PRO A 45 11.82 8.13 -1.96
C PRO A 45 11.37 8.05 -0.50
N LEU A 46 10.08 7.82 -0.26
CA LEU A 46 9.48 7.74 1.07
C LEU A 46 9.40 6.29 1.58
N LEU A 47 9.44 5.29 0.69
CA LEU A 47 9.31 3.88 1.09
C LEU A 47 10.59 3.39 1.77
N ALA A 48 10.44 2.81 2.95
CA ALA A 48 11.51 2.12 3.68
C ALA A 48 10.94 0.91 4.42
N ILE A 49 11.71 -0.17 4.52
CA ILE A 49 11.35 -1.33 5.33
C ILE A 49 11.25 -0.90 6.79
N GLY A 50 10.21 -1.36 7.48
CA GLY A 50 9.90 -0.95 8.86
C GLY A 50 9.16 0.39 8.96
N LYS A 51 8.90 1.07 7.84
CA LYS A 51 8.15 2.32 7.87
C LYS A 51 6.66 2.06 8.04
N GLU A 52 6.07 2.83 8.94
CA GLU A 52 4.64 2.81 9.19
C GLU A 52 3.87 3.57 8.11
N PHE A 53 2.66 3.09 7.84
CA PHE A 53 1.71 3.74 6.95
C PHE A 53 0.31 3.62 7.55
N GLN A 54 -0.62 4.42 7.02
CA GLN A 54 -2.03 4.34 7.38
C GLN A 54 -2.90 4.17 6.14
N MET A 55 -4.04 3.52 6.28
CA MET A 55 -5.05 3.39 5.23
C MET A 55 -6.16 4.41 5.46
N TRP A 56 -6.55 5.11 4.40
CA TRP A 56 -7.56 6.17 4.48
C TRP A 56 -8.77 5.89 3.60
N GLU A 57 -9.96 5.89 4.21
CA GLU A 57 -11.25 5.80 3.50
C GLU A 57 -12.31 6.58 4.30
N GLY A 58 -12.41 7.89 4.07
CA GLY A 58 -13.24 8.79 4.90
C GLY A 58 -12.71 9.00 6.33
N GLY A 59 -11.59 8.37 6.68
CA GLY A 59 -10.90 8.39 7.96
C GLY A 59 -9.78 7.34 7.98
N VAL A 60 -8.86 7.41 8.96
CA VAL A 60 -7.92 6.30 9.18
C VAL A 60 -8.68 5.13 9.78
N PHE A 61 -8.65 3.97 9.12
CA PHE A 61 -9.33 2.76 9.60
C PHE A 61 -8.38 1.58 9.81
N ALA A 62 -7.16 1.65 9.28
CA ALA A 62 -6.13 0.65 9.47
C ALA A 62 -4.74 1.30 9.40
N ASP A 63 -3.78 0.63 10.01
CA ASP A 63 -2.35 0.94 9.99
C ASP A 63 -1.57 -0.30 9.56
N GLY A 64 -0.30 -0.10 9.22
CA GLY A 64 0.57 -1.20 8.87
C GLY A 64 2.01 -0.77 8.71
N VAL A 65 2.86 -1.76 8.47
CA VAL A 65 4.30 -1.59 8.31
C VAL A 65 4.77 -2.18 6.99
N ILE A 66 5.70 -1.50 6.32
CA ILE A 66 6.30 -2.01 5.09
C ILE A 66 7.29 -3.12 5.44
N THR A 67 6.98 -4.35 5.05
CA THR A 67 7.82 -5.53 5.31
C THR A 67 8.74 -5.88 4.14
N ASP A 68 8.34 -5.55 2.90
CA ASP A 68 9.12 -5.77 1.68
C ASP A 68 8.85 -4.67 0.63
N ILE A 69 9.81 -4.40 -0.26
CA ILE A 69 9.68 -3.44 -1.36
C ILE A 69 10.17 -4.10 -2.65
N CYS A 70 9.23 -4.64 -3.43
CA CYS A 70 9.53 -5.18 -4.74
C CYS A 70 9.50 -4.08 -5.81
N ARG A 71 10.67 -3.74 -6.37
CA ARG A 71 10.77 -2.87 -7.54
C ARG A 71 10.66 -3.74 -8.78
N THR A 72 9.47 -3.85 -9.37
CA THR A 72 9.38 -4.45 -10.71
C THR A 72 10.08 -3.50 -11.69
N PRO A 73 11.10 -3.94 -12.43
CA PRO A 73 11.65 -3.11 -13.51
C PRO A 73 10.53 -2.85 -14.52
N ASP A 74 10.28 -1.58 -14.80
CA ASP A 74 9.36 -1.17 -15.86
C ASP A 74 9.83 -1.86 -17.16
N SER A 75 9.05 -2.84 -17.62
CA SER A 75 9.28 -3.45 -18.92
C SER A 75 8.83 -2.43 -19.97
N HIS A 76 9.73 -1.50 -20.29
CA HIS A 76 9.66 -0.72 -21.52
C HIS A 76 9.60 -1.71 -22.69
N HIS A 77 8.47 -1.77 -23.38
CA HIS A 77 8.37 -2.27 -24.75
C HIS A 77 7.91 -1.14 -25.65
#